data_AF-A0A2T7MEV1-F1
#
_entry.id   AF-A0A2T7MEV1-F1
#
_cell.length_a   1.000
_cell.length_b   1.000
_cell.length_c   1.000
_cell.angle_alpha   90.00
_cell.angle_beta   90.00
_cell.angle_gamma   90.00
#
_symmetry.space_group_name_H-M   'P 1'
#
loop_
_entity.id
_entity.type
_entity.pdbx_description
1 polymer ?
#
loop_
_entity_poly.entity_id
_entity_poly.type
_entity_poly.pdbx_seq_one_letter_code
_entity_poly.pdbx_strand_id
1 'polypeptide(L)'
;MVDAKARTAQANALLQRLPDELAINGRIRAQLAPLLVAQAEAEGWQLDSLLLAELSKDQGPVKNPSGAVRHRIEHLRPNRSAPAKTPLVNPCDQHPGREAATCGPCAVARREEAPAIPLGGPVPGEQGQGGETAPASAGRALVRAALEEARRKKEAAAGRAAGLAKKRAADKEKSNADAVELLSQRLGAWPITFGKLPD
;
A
#
# COMPACT_ATOMS: atom_id res chain seq x y z
N MET A 1 -12.71 -22.76 6.93
CA MET A 1 -12.01 -21.72 6.15
C MET A 1 -12.99 -20.57 5.99
N VAL A 2 -12.68 -19.37 6.50
CA VAL A 2 -13.57 -18.21 6.33
C VAL A 2 -13.57 -17.82 4.85
N ASP A 3 -14.75 -17.79 4.25
CA ASP A 3 -14.98 -17.54 2.82
C ASP A 3 -14.33 -16.22 2.36
N ALA A 4 -13.53 -16.25 1.29
CA ALA A 4 -12.84 -15.06 0.77
C ALA A 4 -13.83 -13.95 0.38
N LYS A 5 -15.02 -14.35 -0.09
CA LYS A 5 -16.14 -13.47 -0.38
C LYS A 5 -16.67 -12.78 0.88
N ALA A 6 -16.78 -13.51 2.00
CA ALA A 6 -17.22 -12.98 3.28
C ALA A 6 -16.23 -11.95 3.85
N ARG A 7 -14.91 -12.21 3.76
CA ARG A 7 -13.89 -11.23 4.16
C ARG A 7 -13.93 -9.96 3.31
N THR A 8 -14.15 -10.10 2.01
CA THR A 8 -14.26 -8.95 1.10
C THR A 8 -15.50 -8.11 1.41
N ALA A 9 -16.63 -8.75 1.74
CA ALA A 9 -17.83 -8.06 2.20
C ALA A 9 -17.60 -7.31 3.53
N GLN A 10 -16.90 -7.93 4.48
CA GLN A 10 -16.51 -7.30 5.74
C GLN A 10 -15.61 -6.09 5.52
N ALA A 11 -14.61 -6.19 4.64
CA ALA A 11 -13.75 -5.07 4.26
C ALA A 11 -14.55 -3.92 3.62
N ASN A 12 -15.53 -4.22 2.77
CA ASN A 12 -16.40 -3.21 2.17
C ASN A 12 -17.25 -2.49 3.23
N ALA A 13 -17.84 -3.24 4.17
CA ALA A 13 -18.59 -2.68 5.29
C ALA A 13 -17.72 -1.81 6.20
N LEU A 14 -16.45 -2.18 6.40
CA LEU A 14 -15.49 -1.38 7.16
C LEU A 14 -15.17 -0.06 6.45
N LEU A 15 -14.91 -0.11 5.14
CA LEU A 15 -14.68 1.10 4.33
C LEU A 15 -15.89 2.04 4.27
N GLN A 16 -17.11 1.53 4.46
CA GLN A 16 -18.31 2.36 4.56
C GLN A 16 -18.37 3.18 5.85
N ARG A 17 -17.67 2.74 6.91
CA ARG A 17 -17.63 3.41 8.23
C ARG A 17 -16.53 4.46 8.34
N LEU A 18 -15.81 4.74 7.26
CA LEU A 18 -14.81 5.81 7.23
C LEU A 18 -15.47 7.18 7.48
N PRO A 19 -14.75 8.13 8.10
CA PRO A 19 -15.25 9.48 8.31
C PRO A 19 -15.57 10.18 6.98
N ASP A 20 -16.45 11.19 7.00
CA ASP A 20 -16.96 11.87 5.80
C ASP A 20 -15.84 12.44 4.90
N GLU A 21 -14.73 12.89 5.49
CA GLU A 21 -13.55 13.38 4.75
C GLU A 21 -12.89 12.31 3.87
N LEU A 22 -13.09 11.04 4.21
CA LEU A 22 -12.58 9.86 3.51
C LEU A 22 -13.70 9.06 2.86
N ALA A 23 -14.92 9.61 2.81
CA ALA A 23 -16.06 8.94 2.21
C ALA A 23 -15.78 8.65 0.73
N ILE A 24 -15.89 7.38 0.37
CA ILE A 24 -15.70 6.87 -0.99
C ILE A 24 -16.97 6.18 -1.47
N ASN A 25 -17.26 6.31 -2.76
CA ASN A 25 -18.46 5.71 -3.36
C ASN A 25 -18.42 4.17 -3.34
N GLY A 26 -19.58 3.54 -3.49
CA GLY A 26 -19.70 2.07 -3.40
C GLY A 26 -18.86 1.30 -4.43
N ARG A 27 -18.66 1.86 -5.63
CA ARG A 27 -17.83 1.24 -6.68
C ARG A 27 -16.35 1.21 -6.27
N ILE A 28 -15.84 2.33 -5.76
CA ILE A 28 -14.45 2.44 -5.28
C ILE A 28 -14.26 1.55 -4.05
N ARG A 29 -15.23 1.49 -3.12
CA ARG A 29 -15.16 0.55 -1.98
C ARG A 29 -15.03 -0.90 -2.45
N ALA A 30 -15.82 -1.32 -3.44
CA ALA A 30 -15.74 -2.68 -3.97
C ALA A 30 -14.38 -2.98 -4.63
N GLN A 31 -13.74 -1.98 -5.25
CA GLN A 31 -12.40 -2.12 -5.82
C GLN A 31 -11.29 -2.16 -4.76
N LEU A 32 -11.43 -1.40 -3.67
CA LEU A 32 -10.43 -1.30 -2.60
C LEU A 32 -10.57 -2.41 -1.54
N ALA A 33 -11.76 -2.98 -1.36
CA ALA A 33 -12.02 -4.06 -0.40
C ALA A 33 -11.05 -5.25 -0.54
N PRO A 34 -10.79 -5.84 -1.72
CA PRO A 34 -9.84 -6.95 -1.84
C PRO A 34 -8.40 -6.53 -1.53
N LEU A 35 -8.02 -5.29 -1.86
CA LEU A 35 -6.70 -4.75 -1.51
C LEU A 35 -6.53 -4.59 0.00
N LEU A 36 -7.58 -4.12 0.69
CA LEU A 36 -7.58 -4.00 2.13
C LEU A 36 -7.40 -5.36 2.82
N VAL A 37 -8.08 -6.40 2.33
CA VAL A 37 -7.95 -7.77 2.87
C VAL A 37 -6.50 -8.26 2.73
N ALA A 38 -5.93 -8.20 1.52
CA ALA A 38 -4.58 -8.68 1.26
C ALA A 38 -3.55 -7.93 2.12
N GLN A 39 -3.68 -6.62 2.23
CA GLN A 39 -2.75 -5.81 3.00
C GLN A 39 -2.91 -6.00 4.52
N ALA A 40 -4.15 -6.07 5.01
CA ALA A 40 -4.41 -6.33 6.42
C ALA A 40 -3.82 -7.68 6.84
N GLU A 41 -3.95 -8.72 6.01
CA GLU A 41 -3.36 -10.03 6.29
C GLU A 41 -1.83 -10.03 6.30
N ALA A 42 -1.21 -9.30 5.36
CA ALA A 42 0.24 -9.15 5.29
C ALA A 42 0.80 -8.45 6.54
N GLU A 43 0.11 -7.41 7.01
CA GLU A 43 0.54 -6.57 8.13
C GLU A 43 0.00 -7.03 9.50
N GLY A 44 -0.76 -8.13 9.54
CA GLY A 44 -1.29 -8.73 10.77
C GLY A 44 -2.50 -7.99 11.38
N TRP A 45 -3.25 -7.26 10.59
CA TRP A 45 -4.48 -6.60 11.00
C TRP A 45 -5.70 -7.50 10.88
N GLN A 46 -6.64 -7.32 11.81
CA GLN A 46 -7.99 -7.86 11.70
C GLN A 46 -8.91 -6.81 11.07
N LEU A 47 -9.97 -7.24 10.38
CA LEU A 47 -10.95 -6.33 9.76
C LEU A 47 -11.93 -5.78 10.80
N ASP A 48 -11.43 -4.99 11.73
CA ASP A 48 -12.13 -4.52 12.92
C ASP A 48 -12.06 -2.99 13.11
N SER A 49 -12.56 -2.52 14.25
CA SER A 49 -12.54 -1.09 14.60
C SER A 49 -11.14 -0.51 14.78
N LEU A 50 -10.12 -1.32 15.12
CA LEU A 50 -8.74 -0.85 15.27
C LEU A 50 -8.13 -0.53 13.91
N LEU A 51 -8.38 -1.39 12.91
CA LEU A 51 -7.99 -1.11 11.54
C LEU A 51 -8.67 0.15 11.00
N LEU A 52 -9.95 0.34 11.32
CA LEU A 52 -10.66 1.57 10.96
C LEU A 52 -10.02 2.81 11.58
N ALA A 53 -9.64 2.75 12.85
CA ALA A 53 -8.95 3.85 13.53
C ALA A 53 -7.59 4.16 12.88
N GLU A 54 -6.82 3.13 12.51
CA GLU A 54 -5.54 3.31 11.80
C GLU A 54 -5.74 3.97 10.43
N LEU A 55 -6.72 3.51 9.65
CA LEU A 55 -7.05 4.09 8.34
C LEU A 55 -7.59 5.52 8.47
N SER A 56 -8.24 5.85 9.58
CA SER A 56 -8.83 7.17 9.84
C SER A 56 -7.85 8.17 10.45
N LYS A 57 -6.64 7.74 10.83
CA LYS A 57 -5.63 8.66 11.39
C LYS A 57 -5.40 9.85 10.47
N ASP A 58 -5.41 11.03 11.08
CA ASP A 58 -5.22 12.28 10.38
C ASP A 58 -3.81 12.35 9.77
N GLN A 59 -3.75 12.60 8.46
CA GLN A 59 -2.50 12.76 7.69
C GLN A 59 -2.51 14.09 6.95
N GLY A 60 -3.34 15.05 7.38
CA GLY A 60 -3.53 16.34 6.76
C GLY A 60 -4.70 16.39 5.78
N PRO A 61 -4.90 17.56 5.13
CA PRO A 61 -6.09 17.85 4.34
C PRO A 61 -6.22 16.92 3.12
N VAL A 62 -7.38 16.28 3.00
CA VAL A 62 -7.69 15.30 1.95
C VAL A 62 -8.33 15.99 0.74
N LYS A 63 -7.58 16.09 -0.36
CA LYS A 63 -8.10 16.61 -1.65
C LYS A 63 -8.76 15.53 -2.50
N ASN A 64 -8.36 14.27 -2.33
CA ASN A 64 -8.88 13.13 -3.08
C ASN A 64 -9.08 11.94 -2.13
N PRO A 65 -10.32 11.68 -1.66
CA PRO A 65 -10.59 10.63 -0.67
C PRO A 65 -10.28 9.24 -1.23
N SER A 66 -10.57 8.99 -2.50
CA SER A 66 -10.29 7.69 -3.13
C SER A 66 -8.79 7.39 -3.20
N GLY A 67 -8.00 8.39 -3.59
CA GLY A 67 -6.54 8.29 -3.61
C GLY A 67 -5.94 8.17 -2.21
N ALA A 68 -6.47 8.93 -1.25
CA ALA A 68 -6.02 8.90 0.15
C ALA A 68 -6.28 7.55 0.81
N VAL A 69 -7.50 7.00 0.71
CA VAL A 69 -7.84 5.69 1.26
C VAL A 69 -6.95 4.61 0.64
N ARG A 70 -6.78 4.62 -0.69
CA ARG A 70 -5.88 3.68 -1.36
C ARG A 70 -4.44 3.79 -0.85
N HIS A 71 -3.90 5.00 -0.76
CA HIS A 71 -2.55 5.23 -0.27
C HIS A 71 -2.37 4.74 1.18
N ARG A 72 -3.36 5.00 2.04
CA ARG A 72 -3.35 4.56 3.44
C ARG A 72 -3.43 3.03 3.57
N ILE A 73 -4.18 2.36 2.69
CA ILE A 73 -4.15 0.90 2.58
C ILE A 73 -2.75 0.46 2.17
N GLU A 74 -2.23 0.94 1.03
CA GLU A 74 -0.92 0.52 0.50
C GLU A 74 0.25 0.77 1.48
N HIS A 75 0.13 1.73 2.38
CA HIS A 75 1.14 2.08 3.40
C HIS A 75 0.67 1.79 4.83
N LEU A 76 -0.19 0.78 5.00
CA LEU A 76 -0.65 0.35 6.31
C LEU A 76 0.56 -0.07 7.16
N ARG A 77 0.69 0.50 8.36
CA ARG A 77 1.80 0.16 9.26
C ARG A 77 1.57 -1.24 9.84
N PRO A 78 2.64 -2.00 10.17
CA PRO A 78 2.50 -3.28 10.85
C PRO A 78 1.71 -3.15 12.14
N ASN A 79 0.78 -4.08 12.40
CA ASN A 79 0.01 -4.08 13.63
C ASN A 79 0.91 -4.41 14.83
N ARG A 80 1.27 -3.39 15.62
CA ARG A 80 2.09 -3.58 16.84
C ARG A 80 1.32 -4.22 17.99
N SER A 81 0.00 -4.24 17.92
CA SER A 81 -0.89 -4.86 18.90
C SER A 81 -1.25 -6.29 18.53
N ALA A 82 -0.88 -6.75 17.32
CA ALA A 82 -1.04 -8.15 16.96
C ALA A 82 -0.11 -8.99 17.84
N PRO A 83 -0.60 -10.09 18.44
CA PRO A 83 0.28 -11.05 19.07
C PRO A 83 1.30 -11.51 18.03
N ALA A 84 2.58 -11.44 18.37
CA ALA A 84 3.64 -11.95 17.50
C ALA A 84 3.29 -13.38 17.09
N LYS A 85 3.25 -13.66 15.77
CA LYS A 85 2.97 -15.01 15.25
C LYS A 85 4.03 -16.03 15.68
N THR A 86 5.17 -15.56 16.19
CA THR A 86 6.18 -16.36 16.86
C THR A 86 5.87 -16.38 18.37
N PRO A 87 5.62 -17.56 18.97
CA PRO A 87 5.60 -17.68 20.42
C PRO A 87 6.89 -17.09 20.96
N LEU A 88 6.77 -16.17 21.93
CA LEU A 88 7.96 -15.68 22.62
C LEU A 88 8.61 -16.88 23.30
N VAL A 89 9.87 -17.16 22.96
CA VAL A 89 10.61 -18.31 23.50
C VAL A 89 10.83 -18.14 25.01
N ASN A 90 10.80 -16.90 25.51
CA ASN A 90 10.89 -16.58 26.93
C ASN A 90 10.12 -15.28 27.23
N PRO A 91 8.81 -15.33 27.54
CA PRO A 91 8.04 -14.13 27.87
C PRO A 91 8.49 -13.56 29.22
N CYS A 92 8.51 -12.24 29.33
CA CYS A 92 8.80 -11.56 30.59
C CYS A 92 7.63 -11.71 31.55
N ASP A 93 7.88 -12.25 32.75
CA ASP A 93 6.86 -12.43 33.81
C ASP A 93 6.20 -11.12 34.24
N GLN A 94 6.96 -10.02 34.19
CA GLN A 94 6.51 -8.69 34.62
C GLN A 94 5.84 -7.90 33.48
N HIS A 95 6.05 -8.28 32.22
CA HIS A 95 5.58 -7.53 31.05
C HIS A 95 5.07 -8.48 29.96
N PRO A 96 3.77 -8.86 29.99
CA PRO A 96 3.19 -9.79 29.04
C PRO A 96 3.31 -9.25 27.60
N GLY A 97 3.78 -10.11 26.68
CA GLY A 97 4.00 -9.78 25.27
C GLY A 97 5.41 -9.25 24.93
N ARG A 98 6.34 -9.20 25.89
CA ARG A 98 7.76 -8.86 25.64
C ARG A 98 8.66 -10.04 26.01
N GLU A 99 9.78 -10.20 25.30
CA GLU A 99 10.76 -11.24 25.63
C GLU A 99 11.58 -10.79 26.83
N ALA A 100 11.82 -11.69 27.78
CA ALA A 100 12.57 -11.42 29.00
C ALA A 100 13.97 -10.84 28.70
N ALA A 101 14.62 -11.32 27.64
CA ALA A 101 15.95 -10.88 27.23
C ALA A 101 16.00 -9.46 26.64
N THR A 102 14.90 -8.96 26.06
CA THR A 102 14.84 -7.65 25.38
C THR A 102 13.82 -6.70 26.01
N CYS A 103 13.32 -7.04 27.20
CA CYS A 103 12.35 -6.24 27.92
C CYS A 103 13.00 -4.94 28.41
N GLY A 104 12.91 -3.88 27.61
CA GLY A 104 13.44 -2.54 27.92
C GLY A 104 13.11 -2.05 29.33
N PRO A 105 11.86 -2.17 29.82
CA PRO A 105 11.51 -1.81 31.20
C PRO A 105 12.34 -2.56 32.27
N CYS A 106 12.49 -3.88 32.12
CA CYS A 106 13.30 -4.68 33.04
C CYS A 106 14.80 -4.42 32.89
N ALA A 107 15.27 -4.12 31.67
CA ALA A 107 16.66 -3.78 31.40
C ALA A 107 17.06 -2.44 32.05
N VAL A 108 16.15 -1.45 32.06
CA VAL A 108 16.36 -0.17 32.75
C VAL A 108 16.41 -0.37 34.26
N ALA A 109 15.46 -1.10 34.84
CA ALA A 109 15.44 -1.39 36.28
C ALA A 109 16.73 -2.09 36.76
N ARG A 110 17.23 -3.09 36.01
CA ARG A 110 18.50 -3.77 36.31
C ARG A 110 19.73 -2.84 36.22
N ARG A 111 19.65 -1.77 35.43
CA ARG A 111 20.73 -0.81 35.24
C ARG A 111 20.78 0.24 36.35
N GLU A 112 19.63 0.57 36.94
CA GLU A 112 19.53 1.43 38.12
C GLU A 112 19.99 0.70 39.39
N GLU A 113 19.90 -0.63 39.43
CA GLU A 113 20.26 -1.46 40.58
C GLU A 113 21.73 -1.94 40.57
N ALA A 114 22.50 -1.62 39.53
CA ALA A 114 23.91 -2.01 39.44
C ALA A 114 24.78 -1.12 40.34
N PRO A 115 25.46 -1.66 41.39
CA PRO A 115 26.39 -0.87 42.17
C PRO A 115 27.59 -0.47 41.29
N ALA A 116 28.00 0.79 41.41
CA ALA A 116 29.19 1.30 40.72
C ALA A 116 30.45 0.55 41.22
N ILE A 117 31.07 -0.25 40.34
CA ILE A 117 32.36 -0.91 40.61
C ILE A 117 33.44 -0.24 39.72
N PRO A 118 34.63 0.09 40.27
CA PRO A 118 35.60 0.96 39.62
C PRO A 118 36.40 0.28 38.51
N LEU A 119 36.85 1.09 37.55
CA LEU A 119 37.68 0.75 36.39
C LEU A 119 38.99 0.03 36.79
N GLY A 120 39.19 -1.21 36.31
CA GLY A 120 40.49 -1.87 36.39
C GLY A 120 40.56 -3.32 35.85
N GLY A 121 41.20 -3.51 34.68
CA GLY A 121 41.95 -4.72 34.33
C GLY A 121 41.25 -5.85 33.53
N PRO A 122 41.99 -6.62 32.69
CA PRO A 122 41.44 -7.39 31.56
C PRO A 122 41.20 -8.88 31.87
N VAL A 123 40.25 -9.51 31.15
CA VAL A 123 40.10 -10.98 31.07
C VAL A 123 39.96 -11.46 29.62
N PRO A 124 40.83 -12.37 29.14
CA PRO A 124 40.74 -13.02 27.82
C PRO A 124 40.18 -14.45 27.86
N GLY A 125 39.56 -14.88 26.75
CA GLY A 125 39.23 -16.28 26.37
C GLY A 125 37.89 -16.82 26.91
N GLU A 126 37.08 -17.65 26.26
CA GLU A 126 37.09 -18.40 24.99
C GLU A 126 35.61 -18.75 24.65
N GLN A 127 35.14 -18.48 23.44
CA GLN A 127 34.75 -19.44 22.37
C GLN A 127 33.62 -20.45 22.67
N GLY A 128 32.59 -20.43 21.81
CA GLY A 128 31.55 -21.47 21.74
C GLY A 128 30.43 -21.23 20.72
N GLN A 129 30.79 -21.19 19.43
CA GLN A 129 30.04 -21.58 18.21
C GLN A 129 28.49 -21.53 18.12
N GLY A 130 28.02 -20.94 17.01
CA GLY A 130 26.98 -21.59 16.18
C GLY A 130 25.73 -20.76 15.88
N GLY A 131 25.66 -20.21 14.66
CA GLY A 131 24.40 -19.75 14.06
C GLY A 131 24.51 -18.36 13.45
N GLU A 132 24.89 -18.31 12.18
CA GLU A 132 24.85 -17.11 11.33
C GLU A 132 23.45 -16.51 11.33
N THR A 133 23.21 -15.53 12.21
CA THR A 133 22.12 -14.58 12.00
C THR A 133 22.65 -13.53 11.04
N ALA A 134 22.34 -13.70 9.75
CA ALA A 134 22.41 -12.58 8.83
C ALA A 134 21.70 -11.40 9.51
N PRO A 135 22.38 -10.27 9.74
CA PRO A 135 21.79 -9.19 10.51
C PRO A 135 20.52 -8.75 9.77
N ALA A 136 19.43 -8.47 10.50
CA ALA A 136 18.15 -8.05 9.92
C ALA A 136 18.26 -6.83 8.97
N SER A 137 19.43 -6.16 8.95
CA SER A 137 19.83 -5.17 7.95
C SER A 137 20.02 -5.75 6.53
N ALA A 138 20.53 -6.96 6.37
CA ALA A 138 20.72 -7.62 5.07
C ALA A 138 19.38 -7.99 4.41
N GLY A 139 18.42 -8.53 5.19
CA GLY A 139 17.05 -8.77 4.73
C GLY A 139 16.32 -7.47 4.34
N ARG A 140 16.50 -6.40 5.13
CA ARG A 140 15.96 -5.07 4.81
C ARG A 140 16.57 -4.45 3.56
N ALA A 141 17.86 -4.69 3.29
CA ALA A 141 18.52 -4.22 2.07
C ALA A 141 17.99 -4.94 0.83
N LEU A 142 17.77 -6.26 0.91
CA LEU A 142 17.20 -7.05 -0.18
C LEU A 142 15.74 -6.67 -0.48
N VAL A 143 14.92 -6.45 0.56
CA VAL A 143 13.53 -5.99 0.37
C VAL A 143 13.48 -4.58 -0.22
N ARG A 144 14.36 -3.67 0.23
CA ARG A 144 14.42 -2.31 -0.32
C ARG A 144 14.90 -2.32 -1.78
N ALA A 145 15.86 -3.19 -2.13
CA ALA A 145 16.29 -3.39 -3.52
C ALA A 145 15.17 -3.96 -4.40
N ALA A 146 14.41 -4.94 -3.90
CA ALA A 146 13.27 -5.51 -4.62
C ALA A 146 12.13 -4.49 -4.84
N LEU A 147 11.89 -3.61 -3.87
CA LEU A 147 10.90 -2.53 -3.98
C LEU A 147 11.33 -1.46 -5.00
N GLU A 148 12.61 -1.09 -5.02
CA GLU A 148 13.16 -0.18 -6.04
C GLU A 148 13.12 -0.79 -7.44
N GLU A 149 13.39 -2.09 -7.59
CA GLU A 149 13.27 -2.78 -8.87
C GLU A 149 11.81 -2.88 -9.35
N ALA A 150 10.87 -3.12 -8.43
CA ALA A 150 9.44 -3.10 -8.72
C ALA A 150 8.95 -1.70 -9.12
N ARG A 151 9.50 -0.64 -8.51
CA ARG A 151 9.22 0.76 -8.88
C ARG A 151 9.73 1.07 -10.28
N ARG A 152 10.97 0.69 -10.60
CA ARG A 152 11.54 0.84 -11.95
C ARG A 152 10.75 0.07 -13.01
N LYS A 153 10.28 -1.15 -12.71
CA LYS A 153 9.40 -1.93 -13.60
C LYS A 153 8.05 -1.25 -13.82
N LYS A 154 7.46 -0.65 -12.77
CA LYS A 154 6.21 0.14 -12.88
C LYS A 154 6.41 1.42 -13.70
N GLU A 155 7.51 2.14 -13.53
CA GLU A 155 7.83 3.32 -14.34
C GLU A 155 8.07 2.96 -15.82
N ALA A 156 8.75 1.85 -16.10
CA ALA A 156 8.92 1.34 -17.45
C ALA A 156 7.58 0.91 -18.08
N ALA A 157 6.68 0.28 -17.31
CA ALA A 157 5.34 -0.08 -17.77
C ALA A 157 4.46 1.16 -18.00
N ALA A 158 4.55 2.18 -17.15
CA ALA A 158 3.86 3.45 -17.31
C ALA A 158 4.36 4.21 -18.55
N GLY A 159 5.66 4.19 -18.83
CA GLY A 159 6.24 4.76 -20.06
C GLY A 159 5.70 4.07 -21.32
N ARG A 160 5.60 2.74 -21.33
CA ARG A 160 5.00 1.98 -22.44
C ARG A 160 3.51 2.26 -22.59
N ALA A 161 2.77 2.38 -21.50
CA ALA A 161 1.34 2.72 -21.52
C ALA A 161 1.08 4.14 -22.04
N ALA A 162 1.92 5.11 -21.65
CA ALA A 162 1.87 6.48 -22.16
C ALA A 162 2.20 6.56 -23.65
N GLY A 163 3.18 5.76 -24.13
CA GLY A 163 3.48 5.62 -25.54
C GLY A 163 2.30 5.04 -26.34
N LEU A 164 1.63 4.02 -25.81
CA LEU A 164 0.45 3.41 -26.44
C LEU A 164 -0.74 4.40 -26.49
N ALA A 165 -0.93 5.20 -25.44
CA ALA A 165 -1.97 6.23 -25.39
C ALA A 165 -1.73 7.35 -26.42
N LYS A 166 -0.49 7.83 -26.56
CA LYS A 166 -0.13 8.81 -27.60
C LYS A 166 -0.35 8.26 -29.01
N LYS A 167 0.01 6.99 -29.25
CA LYS A 167 -0.21 6.34 -30.55
C LYS A 167 -1.70 6.21 -30.88
N ARG A 168 -2.54 5.84 -29.90
CA ARG A 168 -4.00 5.81 -30.07
C ARG A 168 -4.63 7.18 -30.30
N ALA A 169 -4.10 8.23 -29.67
CA ALA A 169 -4.55 9.60 -29.91
C ALA A 169 -4.23 10.06 -31.35
N ALA A 170 -3.01 9.80 -31.82
CA ALA A 170 -2.62 10.11 -33.20
C ALA A 170 -3.42 9.32 -34.24
N ASP A 171 -3.70 8.03 -33.98
CA ASP A 171 -4.52 7.18 -34.85
C ASP A 171 -5.98 7.68 -34.93
N LYS A 172 -6.53 8.14 -33.80
CA LYS A 172 -7.87 8.74 -33.74
C LYS A 172 -7.95 10.08 -34.49
N GLU A 173 -6.91 10.90 -34.42
CA GLU A 173 -6.83 12.16 -35.15
C GLU A 173 -6.74 11.93 -36.67
N LYS A 174 -5.95 10.94 -37.10
CA LYS A 174 -5.87 10.53 -38.50
C LYS A 174 -7.20 9.96 -39.01
N SER A 175 -7.87 9.12 -38.22
CA SER A 175 -9.20 8.59 -38.56
C SER A 175 -10.26 9.70 -38.65
N ASN A 176 -10.17 10.74 -37.82
CA ASN A 176 -11.07 11.88 -37.89
C ASN A 176 -10.80 12.74 -39.14
N ALA A 177 -9.53 12.96 -39.51
CA ALA A 177 -9.18 13.65 -40.75
C ALA A 177 -9.67 12.89 -41.99
N ASP A 178 -9.50 11.58 -42.02
CA ASP A 178 -9.98 10.70 -43.10
C ASP A 178 -11.52 10.72 -43.22
N ALA A 179 -12.22 10.73 -42.07
CA ALA A 179 -13.69 10.85 -42.03
C ALA A 179 -14.17 12.23 -42.53
N VAL A 180 -13.47 13.31 -42.19
CA VAL A 180 -13.78 14.67 -42.67
C VAL A 180 -13.51 14.80 -44.17
N GLU A 181 -12.44 14.18 -44.68
CA GLU A 181 -12.13 14.14 -46.10
C GLU A 181 -13.18 13.34 -46.88
N LEU A 182 -13.59 12.18 -46.38
CA LEU A 182 -14.66 11.36 -46.96
C LEU A 182 -16.00 12.11 -46.98
N LEU A 183 -16.31 12.85 -45.91
CA LEU A 183 -17.52 13.68 -45.84
C LEU A 183 -17.46 14.83 -46.86
N SER A 184 -16.28 15.45 -47.03
CA SER A 184 -16.07 16.54 -48.00
C SER A 184 -16.15 16.05 -49.44
N GLN A 185 -15.61 14.87 -49.76
CA GLN A 185 -15.77 14.22 -51.07
C GLN A 185 -17.24 13.87 -51.35
N ARG A 186 -18.00 13.47 -50.32
CA ARG A 186 -19.42 13.11 -50.43
C ARG A 186 -20.34 14.33 -50.56
N LEU A 187 -19.96 15.46 -49.97
CA LEU A 187 -20.68 16.74 -50.07
C LEU A 187 -20.29 17.56 -51.30
N GLY A 188 -19.08 17.37 -51.84
CA GLY A 188 -18.64 17.93 -53.13
C GLY A 188 -19.32 17.30 -54.36
N ALA A 189 -20.09 16.22 -54.16
CA ALA A 189 -20.82 15.50 -55.21
C ALA A 189 -22.30 15.90 -55.35
N TRP A 190 -22.75 16.98 -54.69
CA TRP A 190 -24.12 17.49 -54.87
C TRP A 190 -24.10 18.67 -55.87
N PRO A 191 -24.68 18.52 -57.07
CA PRO A 191 -24.89 19.67 -57.94
C PRO A 191 -25.92 20.57 -57.25
N ILE A 192 -25.50 21.74 -56.79
CA ILE A 192 -26.41 22.76 -56.27
C ILE A 192 -27.19 23.31 -57.47
N THR A 193 -28.32 22.69 -57.79
CA THR A 193 -29.31 23.26 -58.71
C THR A 193 -30.08 24.33 -57.94
N PHE A 194 -29.67 25.59 -58.10
CA PHE A 194 -30.46 26.74 -57.67
C PHE A 194 -31.78 26.75 -58.47
N GLY A 195 -32.85 26.26 -57.85
CA GLY A 195 -34.21 26.33 -58.36
C GLY A 195 -34.67 27.78 -58.47
N LYS A 196 -34.99 28.18 -59.69
CA LYS A 196 -35.56 29.49 -60.06
C LYS A 196 -36.94 29.64 -59.41
N LEU A 197 -37.12 30.69 -58.60
CA LEU A 197 -38.42 31.10 -58.06
C LEU A 197 -39.34 31.54 -59.22
N PRO A 198 -40.61 31.10 -59.29
CA PRO A 198 -41.58 31.65 -60.22
C PRO A 198 -42.12 33.00 -59.73
N ASP A 199 -42.36 33.88 -60.70
CA ASP A 199 -42.92 35.25 -60.55
C ASP A 199 -44.40 35.22 -60.13
#